data_AF-A0A8C7AXI3-F1
#
_entry.id   AF-A0A8C7AXI3-F1
#
_cell.length_a   1.000
_cell.length_b   1.000
_cell.length_c   1.000
_cell.angle_alpha   90.00
_cell.angle_beta   90.00
_cell.angle_gamma   90.00
#
_symmetry.space_group_name_H-M   'P 1'
#
loop_
_entity.id
_entity.type
_entity.pdbx_description
1 polymer ?
#
loop_
_entity_poly.entity_id
_entity_poly.type
_entity_poly.pdbx_seq_one_letter_code
_entity_poly.pdbx_strand_id
1 'polypeptide(L)'
;MLQEWKTAWALIIEWHHATVEGLLRGLLDVHDDTRIQAIITCATAALERPRIATSRGDSNKETGKAPSVQVLPEVLQPALEAALEYQNANVRMAAALCQYAIQSHNPLARDVMQSVLSKGNSVDSWAAAQCLALEGDVTYPVIKRIFQQLFNKKNDDTEHQCCMLLSHLHEKTTLIHTMLAVELNSYQWRDRIIACRVLSQIGGNISLDMKYKLIQMMLSDWSKEVRHAAAQAVGRMKFGKEVYNTIRVKLSQGNFQERVEALSLIGGLQLMTARLLPSFLNCFSDNFMAVRRAACLAAGALQIRDKMVLDCLLNLIQRDPYWKIRAFAIQALGHIGQVSPQLTDLLLWAIHYEESPGVRLEACRSILALDLQGDRVRDTFLDVLLLENHEAVLKHGYQMQIIIYLMGLWSKKCATNIRRMIQTLSQKDLLTQKIFKMERVIGKMKEETKRVYLQPKEGQKPLKLHTFLQETFHASEAPHTKSMVTESSPGPTHKKQKSVITSERSAHCPGKKDYDGAIWI
;
A
#
# COMPACT_ATOMS: atom_id res chain seq x y z
N MET A 1 -25.70 -30.63 6.56
CA MET A 1 -27.06 -30.95 7.04
C MET A 1 -27.02 -31.60 8.43
N LEU A 2 -26.95 -32.94 8.59
CA LEU A 2 -27.09 -33.56 9.93
C LEU A 2 -25.99 -33.24 10.95
N GLN A 3 -24.74 -32.97 10.54
CA GLN A 3 -23.61 -32.88 11.48
C GLN A 3 -23.77 -31.79 12.55
N GLU A 4 -24.09 -30.54 12.17
CA GLU A 4 -24.32 -29.45 13.14
C GLU A 4 -25.47 -29.78 14.10
N TRP A 5 -26.52 -30.44 13.60
CA TRP A 5 -27.68 -30.82 14.41
C TRP A 5 -27.32 -31.90 15.44
N LYS A 6 -26.63 -32.97 15.02
CA LYS A 6 -26.09 -34.01 15.93
C LYS A 6 -25.22 -33.41 17.02
N THR A 7 -24.30 -32.49 16.67
CA THR A 7 -23.39 -31.89 17.64
C THR A 7 -24.10 -31.00 18.66
N ALA A 8 -25.15 -30.28 18.26
CA ALA A 8 -25.93 -29.43 19.18
C ALA A 8 -26.75 -30.26 20.18
N TRP A 9 -27.23 -31.42 19.76
CA TRP A 9 -27.97 -32.38 20.59
C TRP A 9 -27.06 -33.40 21.31
N ALA A 10 -25.74 -33.24 21.23
CA ALA A 10 -24.72 -34.15 21.80
C ALA A 10 -24.92 -35.64 21.43
N LEU A 11 -25.45 -35.91 20.23
CA LEU A 11 -25.80 -37.27 19.79
C LEU A 11 -24.57 -38.01 19.22
N ILE A 12 -24.16 -39.07 19.90
CA ILE A 12 -23.19 -40.06 19.40
C ILE A 12 -23.99 -41.16 18.70
N ILE A 13 -23.73 -41.39 17.40
CA ILE A 13 -24.56 -42.26 16.55
C ILE A 13 -23.68 -43.21 15.73
N GLU A 14 -23.83 -44.50 15.97
CA GLU A 14 -23.10 -45.58 15.31
C GLU A 14 -24.05 -46.46 14.50
N TRP A 15 -24.40 -46.01 13.28
CA TRP A 15 -25.40 -46.71 12.45
C TRP A 15 -24.94 -48.10 11.95
N HIS A 16 -23.62 -48.34 11.87
CA HIS A 16 -23.04 -49.59 11.39
C HIS A 16 -23.41 -50.83 12.23
N HIS A 17 -23.77 -50.64 13.50
CA HIS A 17 -24.13 -51.71 14.43
C HIS A 17 -25.65 -51.81 14.69
N ALA A 18 -26.46 -50.94 14.06
CA ALA A 18 -27.90 -50.89 14.28
C ALA A 18 -28.66 -51.98 13.50
N THR A 19 -29.43 -52.80 14.21
CA THR A 19 -30.35 -53.78 13.60
C THR A 19 -31.70 -53.15 13.29
N VAL A 20 -32.40 -53.67 12.27
CA VAL A 20 -33.75 -53.17 11.88
C VAL A 20 -34.75 -53.32 13.04
N GLU A 21 -34.69 -54.43 13.76
CA GLU A 21 -35.53 -54.70 14.93
C GLU A 21 -35.20 -53.76 16.10
N GLY A 22 -33.92 -53.46 16.34
CA GLY A 22 -33.48 -52.52 17.36
C GLY A 22 -33.92 -51.09 17.05
N LEU A 23 -33.80 -50.66 15.79
CA LEU A 23 -34.31 -49.37 15.33
C LEU A 23 -35.83 -49.29 15.47
N LEU A 24 -36.58 -50.32 15.05
CA LEU A 24 -38.04 -50.33 15.17
C LEU A 24 -38.50 -50.30 16.64
N ARG A 25 -37.80 -50.98 17.55
CA ARG A 25 -38.04 -50.88 19.00
C ARG A 25 -37.78 -49.47 19.51
N GLY A 26 -36.66 -48.84 19.13
CA GLY A 26 -36.33 -47.47 19.50
C GLY A 26 -37.31 -46.42 18.95
N LEU A 27 -37.82 -46.59 17.74
CA LEU A 27 -38.85 -45.72 17.14
C LEU A 27 -40.19 -45.75 17.91
N LEU A 28 -40.49 -46.86 18.58
CA LEU A 28 -41.74 -47.09 19.32
C LEU A 28 -41.58 -46.97 20.84
N ASP A 29 -40.40 -46.63 21.33
CA ASP A 29 -40.07 -46.53 22.76
C ASP A 29 -40.89 -45.43 23.47
N VAL A 30 -40.93 -45.45 24.80
CA VAL A 30 -41.66 -44.44 25.60
C VAL A 30 -40.84 -43.15 25.74
N HIS A 31 -39.51 -43.21 25.64
CA HIS A 31 -38.63 -42.07 25.83
C HIS A 31 -38.35 -41.32 24.52
N ASP A 32 -38.67 -40.03 24.47
CA ASP A 32 -38.50 -39.23 23.25
C ASP A 32 -37.03 -39.15 22.79
N ASP A 33 -36.06 -39.19 23.70
CA ASP A 33 -34.63 -39.17 23.37
C ASP A 33 -34.18 -40.45 22.63
N THR A 34 -34.70 -41.62 23.01
CA THR A 34 -34.39 -42.90 22.35
C THR A 34 -35.04 -42.96 20.98
N ARG A 35 -36.25 -42.41 20.82
CA ARG A 35 -36.88 -42.18 19.51
C ARG A 35 -36.02 -41.29 18.61
N ILE A 36 -35.58 -40.13 19.11
CA ILE A 36 -34.73 -39.20 18.34
C ILE A 36 -33.43 -39.88 17.91
N GLN A 37 -32.78 -40.64 18.81
CA GLN A 37 -31.59 -41.42 18.46
C GLN A 37 -31.87 -42.46 17.37
N ALA A 38 -32.95 -43.23 17.46
CA ALA A 38 -33.33 -44.21 16.44
C ALA A 38 -33.61 -43.54 15.08
N ILE A 39 -34.38 -42.46 15.05
CA ILE A 39 -34.70 -41.70 13.83
C ILE A 39 -33.44 -41.15 13.16
N ILE A 40 -32.55 -40.50 13.91
CA ILE A 40 -31.34 -39.90 13.34
C ILE A 40 -30.30 -40.97 12.97
N THR A 41 -30.34 -42.15 13.61
CA THR A 41 -29.56 -43.32 13.15
C THR A 41 -30.02 -43.76 11.76
N CYS A 42 -31.34 -43.87 11.53
CA CYS A 42 -31.90 -44.11 10.19
C CYS A 42 -31.49 -43.02 9.19
N ALA A 43 -31.60 -41.74 9.58
CA ALA A 43 -31.22 -40.60 8.73
C ALA A 43 -29.71 -40.59 8.38
N THR A 44 -28.86 -41.05 9.30
CA THR A 44 -27.41 -41.17 9.10
C THR A 44 -27.09 -42.30 8.13
N ALA A 45 -27.68 -43.49 8.34
CA ALA A 45 -27.55 -44.61 7.42
C ALA A 45 -28.00 -44.23 6.00
N ALA A 46 -29.07 -43.44 5.85
CA ALA A 46 -29.54 -42.97 4.56
C ALA A 46 -28.55 -42.06 3.79
N LEU A 47 -27.73 -41.27 4.50
CA LEU A 47 -26.73 -40.39 3.90
C LEU A 47 -25.37 -41.05 3.66
N GLU A 48 -24.93 -41.93 4.58
CA GLU A 48 -23.58 -42.49 4.57
C GLU A 48 -23.47 -43.83 3.83
N ARG A 49 -24.59 -44.52 3.58
CA ARG A 49 -24.58 -45.81 2.87
C ARG A 49 -24.30 -45.61 1.37
N PRO A 50 -23.32 -46.34 0.77
CA PRO A 50 -22.99 -46.18 -0.64
C PRO A 50 -24.18 -46.47 -1.56
N ARG A 51 -24.55 -45.49 -2.40
CA ARG A 51 -25.49 -45.69 -3.52
C ARG A 51 -24.76 -46.52 -4.58
N ILE A 52 -24.91 -47.85 -4.54
CA ILE A 52 -24.26 -48.75 -5.51
C ILE A 52 -24.85 -48.52 -6.90
N ALA A 53 -24.13 -47.74 -7.71
CA ALA A 53 -24.32 -47.72 -9.15
C ALA A 53 -23.70 -49.00 -9.73
N THR A 54 -24.53 -49.99 -10.08
CA THR A 54 -24.07 -51.20 -10.78
C THR A 54 -23.74 -50.86 -12.24
N SER A 55 -22.59 -50.22 -12.47
CA SER A 55 -21.94 -50.21 -13.78
C SER A 55 -21.25 -51.56 -14.00
N ARG A 56 -22.03 -52.60 -14.27
CA ARG A 56 -21.50 -53.81 -14.90
C ARG A 56 -21.73 -53.65 -16.40
N GLY A 57 -20.65 -53.41 -17.14
CA GLY A 57 -20.69 -53.54 -18.58
C GLY A 57 -21.05 -54.99 -18.91
N ASP A 58 -22.15 -55.19 -19.61
CA ASP A 58 -22.13 -55.82 -20.92
C ASP A 58 -23.45 -55.55 -21.67
N SER A 59 -23.37 -55.63 -22.99
CA SER A 59 -24.45 -55.31 -23.93
C SER A 59 -25.71 -56.17 -23.74
N ASN A 60 -26.89 -55.56 -23.59
CA ASN A 60 -27.89 -55.52 -24.67
C ASN A 60 -29.17 -54.75 -24.29
N LYS A 61 -29.99 -54.48 -25.31
CA LYS A 61 -31.27 -53.77 -25.22
C LYS A 61 -32.23 -54.42 -24.21
N GLU A 62 -32.82 -53.63 -23.32
CA GLU A 62 -34.27 -53.65 -23.05
C GLU A 62 -34.71 -52.44 -22.23
N THR A 63 -35.94 -51.97 -22.47
CA THR A 63 -36.55 -50.83 -21.78
C THR A 63 -37.07 -51.25 -20.40
N GLY A 64 -36.22 -51.17 -19.38
CA GLY A 64 -36.59 -51.38 -17.98
C GLY A 64 -36.29 -50.15 -17.13
N LYS A 65 -37.22 -49.74 -16.27
CA LYS A 65 -36.93 -48.75 -15.21
C LYS A 65 -35.79 -49.30 -14.35
N ALA A 66 -34.72 -48.51 -14.15
CA ALA A 66 -33.68 -48.87 -13.21
C ALA A 66 -34.31 -49.13 -11.83
N PRO A 67 -33.99 -50.24 -11.14
CA PRO A 67 -34.60 -50.56 -9.86
C PRO A 67 -34.23 -49.50 -8.83
N SER A 68 -35.24 -48.93 -8.17
CA SER A 68 -35.05 -47.97 -7.10
C SER A 68 -34.35 -48.64 -5.91
N VAL A 69 -33.05 -48.37 -5.74
CA VAL A 69 -32.29 -48.84 -4.58
C VAL A 69 -32.92 -48.26 -3.33
N GLN A 70 -33.60 -49.10 -2.54
CA GLN A 70 -34.27 -48.67 -1.33
C GLN A 70 -33.24 -48.25 -0.29
N VAL A 71 -33.30 -46.97 0.11
CA VAL A 71 -32.30 -46.34 0.99
C VAL A 71 -32.38 -46.91 2.41
N LEU A 72 -33.59 -47.23 2.87
CA LEU A 72 -33.91 -47.87 4.16
C LEU A 72 -34.91 -49.02 3.95
N PRO A 73 -34.97 -50.01 4.87
CA PRO A 73 -35.98 -51.06 4.84
C PRO A 73 -37.41 -50.51 4.97
N GLU A 74 -38.32 -50.97 4.12
CA GLU A 74 -39.73 -50.55 4.08
C GLU A 74 -40.43 -50.64 5.46
N VAL A 75 -40.06 -51.63 6.27
CA VAL A 75 -40.62 -51.90 7.61
C VAL A 75 -40.48 -50.70 8.57
N LEU A 76 -39.47 -49.84 8.38
CA LEU A 76 -39.25 -48.65 9.22
C LEU A 76 -40.08 -47.44 8.77
N GLN A 77 -40.56 -47.41 7.51
CA GLN A 77 -41.20 -46.23 6.93
C GLN A 77 -42.51 -45.82 7.65
N PRO A 78 -43.45 -46.72 7.99
CA PRO A 78 -44.68 -46.34 8.69
C PRO A 78 -44.41 -45.71 10.07
N ALA A 79 -43.40 -46.19 10.80
CA ALA A 79 -43.01 -45.64 12.09
C ALA A 79 -42.35 -44.26 11.96
N LEU A 80 -41.56 -44.04 10.91
CA LEU A 80 -40.96 -42.73 10.59
C LEU A 80 -42.00 -41.70 10.11
N GLU A 81 -43.06 -42.13 9.43
CA GLU A 81 -44.17 -41.27 9.03
C GLU A 81 -45.06 -40.90 10.22
N ALA A 82 -45.42 -41.87 11.07
CA ALA A 82 -46.16 -41.61 12.32
C ALA A 82 -45.44 -40.65 13.27
N ALA A 83 -44.10 -40.63 13.25
CA ALA A 83 -43.30 -39.69 14.04
C ALA A 83 -43.42 -38.22 13.59
N LEU A 84 -43.95 -37.92 12.40
CA LEU A 84 -44.17 -36.55 11.90
C LEU A 84 -45.34 -35.83 12.58
N GLU A 85 -46.31 -36.57 13.12
CA GLU A 85 -47.49 -36.03 13.81
C GLU A 85 -47.38 -36.09 15.35
N TYR A 86 -46.24 -36.58 15.85
CA TYR A 86 -46.01 -36.81 17.27
C TYR A 86 -46.04 -35.53 18.11
N GLN A 87 -46.49 -35.60 19.37
CA GLN A 87 -46.72 -34.41 20.20
C GLN A 87 -45.44 -33.57 20.38
N ASN A 88 -44.33 -34.21 20.73
CA ASN A 88 -43.02 -33.55 20.91
C ASN A 88 -42.48 -33.00 19.58
N ALA A 89 -42.15 -31.70 19.56
CA ALA A 89 -41.63 -31.01 18.39
C ALA A 89 -40.25 -31.53 17.94
N ASN A 90 -39.42 -32.04 18.86
CA ASN A 90 -38.07 -32.52 18.57
C ASN A 90 -38.11 -33.86 17.83
N VAL A 91 -39.04 -34.75 18.22
CA VAL A 91 -39.31 -36.02 17.52
C VAL A 91 -39.80 -35.74 16.10
N ARG A 92 -40.73 -34.79 15.92
CA ARG A 92 -41.19 -34.35 14.59
C ARG A 92 -40.07 -33.77 13.74
N MET A 93 -39.19 -32.95 14.32
CA MET A 93 -38.04 -32.39 13.62
C MET A 93 -37.06 -33.48 13.18
N ALA A 94 -36.75 -34.44 14.06
CA ALA A 94 -35.91 -35.59 13.72
C ALA A 94 -36.52 -36.43 12.59
N ALA A 95 -37.84 -36.70 12.66
CA ALA A 95 -38.57 -37.42 11.62
C ALA A 95 -38.51 -36.68 10.27
N ALA A 96 -38.75 -35.37 10.27
CA ALA A 96 -38.66 -34.55 9.07
C ALA A 96 -37.22 -34.56 8.49
N LEU A 97 -36.18 -34.47 9.32
CA LEU A 97 -34.78 -34.59 8.86
C LEU A 97 -34.49 -35.95 8.22
N CYS A 98 -35.07 -37.03 8.76
CA CYS A 98 -34.97 -38.37 8.19
C CYS A 98 -35.61 -38.43 6.79
N GLN A 99 -36.82 -37.89 6.62
CA GLN A 99 -37.51 -37.86 5.33
C GLN A 99 -36.71 -37.09 4.25
N TYR A 100 -36.09 -35.96 4.60
CA TYR A 100 -35.20 -35.23 3.69
C TYR A 100 -33.89 -35.97 3.38
N ALA A 101 -33.32 -36.71 4.35
CA ALA A 101 -32.16 -37.57 4.11
C ALA A 101 -32.48 -38.72 3.13
N ILE A 102 -33.71 -39.24 3.16
CA ILE A 102 -34.21 -40.30 2.28
C ILE A 102 -34.61 -39.78 0.89
N GLN A 103 -34.84 -38.47 0.75
CA GLN A 103 -35.38 -37.83 -0.47
C GLN A 103 -36.81 -38.29 -0.80
N SER A 104 -37.64 -38.52 0.23
CA SER A 104 -39.03 -38.99 0.06
C SER A 104 -40.03 -37.91 -0.38
N HIS A 105 -39.65 -36.63 -0.28
CA HIS A 105 -40.50 -35.47 -0.62
C HIS A 105 -41.87 -35.42 0.08
N ASN A 106 -41.96 -35.97 1.30
CA ASN A 106 -43.19 -36.00 2.09
C ASN A 106 -43.69 -34.56 2.45
N PRO A 107 -44.95 -34.21 2.15
CA PRO A 107 -45.48 -32.86 2.40
C PRO A 107 -45.54 -32.50 3.89
N LEU A 108 -45.90 -33.43 4.78
CA LEU A 108 -45.95 -33.19 6.23
C LEU A 108 -44.56 -32.84 6.78
N ALA A 109 -43.50 -33.47 6.24
CA ALA A 109 -42.14 -33.11 6.59
C ALA A 109 -41.78 -31.68 6.14
N ARG A 110 -42.27 -31.23 4.98
CA ARG A 110 -42.10 -29.84 4.52
C ARG A 110 -42.84 -28.85 5.41
N ASP A 111 -44.07 -29.14 5.81
CA ASP A 111 -44.85 -28.30 6.73
C ASP A 111 -44.17 -28.15 8.09
N VAL A 112 -43.58 -29.24 8.62
CA VAL A 112 -42.75 -29.21 9.84
C VAL A 112 -41.52 -28.29 9.63
N MET A 113 -40.78 -28.42 8.53
CA MET A 113 -39.62 -27.55 8.25
C MET A 113 -40.01 -26.07 8.16
N GLN A 114 -41.11 -25.73 7.46
CA GLN A 114 -41.59 -24.36 7.34
C GLN A 114 -42.10 -23.81 8.68
N SER A 115 -42.81 -24.61 9.48
CA SER A 115 -43.21 -24.26 10.85
C SER A 115 -41.99 -23.94 11.72
N VAL A 116 -40.93 -24.76 11.65
CA VAL A 116 -39.69 -24.57 12.42
C VAL A 116 -38.92 -23.32 11.97
N LEU A 117 -38.87 -23.00 10.67
CA LEU A 117 -38.25 -21.76 10.18
C LEU A 117 -38.87 -20.49 10.77
N SER A 118 -40.18 -20.48 11.00
CA SER A 118 -40.85 -19.30 11.57
C SER A 118 -40.53 -19.05 13.05
N LYS A 119 -39.99 -20.03 13.77
CA LYS A 119 -39.73 -19.98 15.23
C LYS A 119 -38.41 -19.32 15.63
N GLY A 120 -37.62 -18.81 14.68
CA GLY A 120 -36.44 -17.98 14.95
C GLY A 120 -35.10 -18.64 14.63
N ASN A 121 -34.04 -18.25 15.34
CA ASN A 121 -32.65 -18.61 15.04
C ASN A 121 -32.13 -19.79 15.89
N SER A 122 -32.77 -20.97 15.77
CA SER A 122 -32.33 -22.21 16.43
C SER A 122 -31.46 -23.07 15.53
N VAL A 123 -30.95 -24.19 16.06
CA VAL A 123 -30.26 -25.22 15.27
C VAL A 123 -31.26 -25.98 14.37
N ASP A 124 -32.49 -26.16 14.83
CA ASP A 124 -33.56 -26.77 14.03
C ASP A 124 -33.91 -25.91 12.82
N SER A 125 -34.00 -24.58 12.99
CA SER A 125 -34.23 -23.69 11.85
C SER A 125 -33.04 -23.63 10.88
N TRP A 126 -31.80 -23.87 11.34
CA TRP A 126 -30.67 -24.07 10.43
C TRP A 126 -30.80 -25.36 9.63
N ALA A 127 -31.16 -26.46 10.27
CA ALA A 127 -31.32 -27.74 9.60
C ALA A 127 -32.52 -27.71 8.62
N ALA A 128 -33.63 -27.07 9.00
CA ALA A 128 -34.77 -26.82 8.12
C ALA A 128 -34.40 -25.96 6.90
N ALA A 129 -33.62 -24.88 7.08
CA ALA A 129 -33.16 -24.04 5.98
C ALA A 129 -32.27 -24.83 4.99
N GLN A 130 -31.35 -25.65 5.50
CA GLN A 130 -30.51 -26.53 4.67
C GLN A 130 -31.36 -27.51 3.86
N CYS A 131 -32.33 -28.16 4.51
CA CYS A 131 -33.24 -29.13 3.87
C CYS A 131 -34.07 -28.51 2.74
N LEU A 132 -34.74 -27.40 3.01
CA LEU A 132 -35.58 -26.69 2.03
C LEU A 132 -34.74 -26.09 0.88
N ALA A 133 -33.54 -25.57 1.18
CA ALA A 133 -32.62 -25.08 0.16
C ALA A 133 -32.11 -26.19 -0.77
N LEU A 134 -31.91 -27.42 -0.26
CA LEU A 134 -31.53 -28.59 -1.06
C LEU A 134 -32.68 -29.14 -1.91
N GLU A 135 -33.94 -28.94 -1.52
CA GLU A 135 -35.09 -29.14 -2.43
C GLU A 135 -35.22 -28.02 -3.49
N GLY A 136 -34.53 -26.89 -3.29
CA GLY A 136 -34.57 -25.74 -4.19
C GLY A 136 -35.64 -24.70 -3.85
N ASP A 137 -36.12 -24.65 -2.61
CA ASP A 137 -37.02 -23.61 -2.10
C ASP A 137 -36.30 -22.25 -2.06
N VAL A 138 -36.81 -21.28 -2.83
CA VAL A 138 -36.27 -19.92 -2.96
C VAL A 138 -37.04 -18.87 -2.14
N THR A 139 -37.86 -19.30 -1.18
CA THR A 139 -38.64 -18.37 -0.35
C THR A 139 -37.74 -17.51 0.56
N TYR A 140 -38.22 -16.30 0.85
CA TYR A 140 -37.51 -15.34 1.69
C TYR A 140 -37.10 -15.89 3.08
N PRO A 141 -37.91 -16.67 3.82
CA PRO A 141 -37.50 -17.23 5.11
C PRO A 141 -36.28 -18.16 5.02
N VAL A 142 -36.20 -19.00 3.98
CA VAL A 142 -35.06 -19.91 3.74
C VAL A 142 -33.79 -19.09 3.50
N ILE A 143 -33.83 -18.17 2.53
CA ILE A 143 -32.67 -17.34 2.16
C ILE A 143 -32.25 -16.44 3.32
N LYS A 144 -33.20 -15.80 4.02
CA LYS A 144 -32.94 -15.01 5.23
C LYS A 144 -32.24 -15.84 6.30
N ARG A 145 -32.67 -17.08 6.54
CA ARG A 145 -32.06 -17.94 7.56
C ARG A 145 -30.63 -18.38 7.18
N ILE A 146 -30.34 -18.57 5.89
CA ILE A 146 -28.98 -18.80 5.39
C ILE A 146 -28.10 -17.56 5.59
N PHE A 147 -28.56 -16.36 5.23
CA PHE A 147 -27.82 -15.13 5.48
C PHE A 147 -27.58 -14.90 6.98
N GLN A 148 -28.58 -15.12 7.83
CA GLN A 148 -28.41 -15.07 9.28
C GLN A 148 -27.38 -16.07 9.81
N GLN A 149 -27.24 -17.25 9.20
CA GLN A 149 -26.16 -18.17 9.56
C GLN A 149 -24.80 -17.61 9.15
N LEU A 150 -24.71 -17.20 7.88
CA LEU A 150 -23.49 -16.72 7.20
C LEU A 150 -22.85 -15.50 7.87
N PHE A 151 -23.64 -14.51 8.28
CA PHE A 151 -23.11 -13.26 8.86
C PHE A 151 -22.94 -13.33 10.41
N ASN A 152 -23.69 -14.19 11.10
CA ASN A 152 -23.57 -14.33 12.56
C ASN A 152 -22.49 -15.35 12.99
N LYS A 153 -22.36 -16.50 12.32
CA LYS A 153 -21.37 -17.53 12.65
C LYS A 153 -20.07 -17.33 11.86
N LYS A 154 -18.98 -17.09 12.57
CA LYS A 154 -17.64 -16.84 12.00
C LYS A 154 -16.83 -18.14 11.94
N ASN A 155 -17.31 -19.12 11.15
CA ASN A 155 -16.58 -20.35 10.85
C ASN A 155 -16.49 -20.54 9.33
N ASP A 156 -15.31 -20.90 8.82
CA ASP A 156 -15.05 -21.10 7.40
C ASP A 156 -15.89 -22.26 6.82
N ASP A 157 -16.14 -23.32 7.59
CA ASP A 157 -17.03 -24.41 7.17
C ASP A 157 -18.47 -23.92 6.96
N THR A 158 -18.93 -23.03 7.84
CA THR A 158 -20.29 -22.46 7.77
C THR A 158 -20.39 -21.47 6.62
N GLU A 159 -19.36 -20.66 6.36
CA GLU A 159 -19.28 -19.82 5.14
C GLU A 159 -19.38 -20.70 3.89
N HIS A 160 -18.58 -21.77 3.81
CA HIS A 160 -18.59 -22.69 2.67
C HIS A 160 -19.95 -23.38 2.47
N GLN A 161 -20.57 -23.90 3.53
CA GLN A 161 -21.91 -24.51 3.47
C GLN A 161 -22.98 -23.52 3.01
N CYS A 162 -22.99 -22.30 3.56
CA CYS A 162 -23.91 -21.25 3.13
C CYS A 162 -23.71 -20.90 1.64
N CYS A 163 -22.47 -20.75 1.19
CA CYS A 163 -22.15 -20.50 -0.22
C CYS A 163 -22.61 -21.63 -1.14
N MET A 164 -22.44 -22.90 -0.75
CA MET A 164 -22.93 -24.05 -1.52
C MET A 164 -24.46 -24.01 -1.68
N LEU A 165 -25.21 -23.70 -0.61
CA LEU A 165 -26.67 -23.57 -0.68
C LEU A 165 -27.11 -22.38 -1.55
N LEU A 166 -26.47 -21.22 -1.39
CA LEU A 166 -26.76 -20.05 -2.23
C LEU A 166 -26.40 -20.30 -3.70
N SER A 167 -25.35 -21.09 -3.98
CA SER A 167 -24.98 -21.54 -5.33
C SER A 167 -25.99 -22.52 -5.96
N HIS A 168 -26.81 -23.21 -5.16
CA HIS A 168 -27.92 -24.01 -5.68
C HIS A 168 -29.18 -23.17 -5.97
N LEU A 169 -29.34 -22.02 -5.29
CA LEU A 169 -30.57 -21.23 -5.32
C LEU A 169 -30.51 -20.01 -6.27
N HIS A 170 -29.34 -19.41 -6.52
CA HIS A 170 -29.25 -18.12 -7.23
C HIS A 170 -29.76 -18.13 -8.68
N GLU A 171 -29.70 -19.25 -9.40
CA GLU A 171 -30.24 -19.33 -10.78
C GLU A 171 -31.76 -19.14 -10.82
N LYS A 172 -32.44 -19.45 -9.71
CA LYS A 172 -33.90 -19.42 -9.57
C LYS A 172 -34.42 -18.11 -8.95
N THR A 173 -33.56 -17.21 -8.44
CA THR A 173 -34.00 -15.99 -7.76
C THR A 173 -32.97 -14.86 -7.75
N THR A 174 -33.43 -13.63 -8.00
CA THR A 174 -32.63 -12.40 -7.85
C THR A 174 -32.50 -11.94 -6.39
N LEU A 175 -33.27 -12.50 -5.46
CA LEU A 175 -33.31 -12.12 -4.05
C LEU A 175 -31.95 -12.27 -3.35
N ILE A 176 -31.17 -13.28 -3.73
CA ILE A 176 -29.83 -13.49 -3.17
C ILE A 176 -28.91 -12.33 -3.55
N HIS A 177 -28.96 -11.86 -4.80
CA HIS A 177 -28.16 -10.72 -5.25
C HIS A 177 -28.63 -9.39 -4.62
N THR A 178 -29.93 -9.17 -4.45
CA THR A 178 -30.42 -7.94 -3.79
C THR A 178 -30.06 -7.90 -2.30
N MET A 179 -30.10 -9.04 -1.61
CA MET A 179 -29.63 -9.13 -0.22
C MET A 179 -28.11 -8.94 -0.13
N LEU A 180 -27.31 -9.53 -1.03
CA LEU A 180 -25.86 -9.27 -1.09
C LEU A 180 -25.53 -7.80 -1.40
N ALA A 181 -26.36 -7.11 -2.19
CA ALA A 181 -26.19 -5.68 -2.46
C ALA A 181 -26.36 -4.81 -1.20
N VAL A 182 -27.21 -5.22 -0.24
CA VAL A 182 -27.31 -4.57 1.08
C VAL A 182 -26.02 -4.79 1.87
N GLU A 183 -25.51 -6.02 1.90
CA GLU A 183 -24.30 -6.38 2.67
C GLU A 183 -23.01 -5.75 2.10
N LEU A 184 -22.92 -5.52 0.78
CA LEU A 184 -21.86 -4.71 0.17
C LEU A 184 -21.85 -3.24 0.67
N ASN A 185 -22.96 -2.77 1.24
CA ASN A 185 -23.09 -1.45 1.86
C ASN A 185 -23.06 -1.49 3.40
N SER A 186 -22.85 -2.65 4.03
CA SER A 186 -22.71 -2.74 5.49
C SER A 186 -21.55 -1.87 5.98
N TYR A 187 -21.75 -1.20 7.13
CA TYR A 187 -20.70 -0.46 7.82
C TYR A 187 -19.55 -1.38 8.23
N GLN A 188 -19.87 -2.64 8.56
CA GLN A 188 -18.95 -3.63 9.05
C GLN A 188 -18.16 -4.24 7.89
N TRP A 189 -16.84 -4.07 7.93
CA TRP A 189 -15.93 -4.48 6.85
C TRP A 189 -15.91 -6.00 6.62
N ARG A 190 -16.21 -6.80 7.65
CA ARG A 190 -16.30 -8.27 7.53
C ARG A 190 -17.46 -8.69 6.63
N ASP A 191 -18.61 -8.07 6.80
CA ASP A 191 -19.82 -8.38 6.03
C ASP A 191 -19.58 -8.07 4.55
N ARG A 192 -18.91 -6.94 4.27
CA ARG A 192 -18.48 -6.58 2.90
C ARG A 192 -17.54 -7.62 2.28
N ILE A 193 -16.61 -8.21 3.04
CA ILE A 193 -15.76 -9.33 2.56
C ILE A 193 -16.61 -10.55 2.24
N ILE A 194 -17.47 -10.98 3.17
CA ILE A 194 -18.32 -12.16 2.99
C ILE A 194 -19.21 -11.97 1.75
N ALA A 195 -19.84 -10.81 1.59
CA ALA A 195 -20.62 -10.47 0.41
C ALA A 195 -19.81 -10.57 -0.90
N CYS A 196 -18.60 -10.01 -0.94
CA CYS A 196 -17.70 -10.17 -2.09
C CYS A 196 -17.34 -11.64 -2.37
N ARG A 197 -17.02 -12.43 -1.33
CA ARG A 197 -16.67 -13.85 -1.47
C ARG A 197 -17.83 -14.68 -2.02
N VAL A 198 -19.04 -14.50 -1.46
CA VAL A 198 -20.27 -15.18 -1.92
C VAL A 198 -20.55 -14.84 -3.38
N LEU A 199 -20.54 -13.54 -3.74
CA LEU A 199 -20.71 -13.10 -5.13
C LEU A 199 -19.68 -13.73 -6.08
N SER A 200 -18.44 -13.88 -5.63
CA SER A 200 -17.37 -14.53 -6.40
C SER A 200 -17.54 -16.05 -6.60
N GLN A 201 -18.42 -16.69 -5.82
CA GLN A 201 -18.69 -18.14 -5.86
C GLN A 201 -20.01 -18.45 -6.58
N ILE A 202 -21.09 -17.72 -6.28
CA ILE A 202 -22.39 -17.93 -6.97
C ILE A 202 -22.38 -17.40 -8.41
N GLY A 203 -21.57 -16.38 -8.72
CA GLY A 203 -21.54 -15.78 -10.04
C GLY A 203 -22.90 -15.20 -10.48
N GLY A 204 -23.23 -15.41 -11.75
CA GLY A 204 -24.43 -14.84 -12.38
C GLY A 204 -24.28 -13.37 -12.80
N ASN A 205 -25.28 -12.86 -13.53
CA ASN A 205 -25.28 -11.47 -14.00
C ASN A 205 -25.90 -10.54 -12.95
N ILE A 206 -25.03 -9.79 -12.26
CA ILE A 206 -25.45 -8.77 -11.29
C ILE A 206 -25.81 -7.44 -11.96
N SER A 207 -26.62 -6.63 -11.28
CA SER A 207 -26.95 -5.26 -11.71
C SER A 207 -25.71 -4.39 -11.90
N LEU A 208 -25.85 -3.38 -12.76
CA LEU A 208 -24.78 -2.44 -13.06
C LEU A 208 -24.28 -1.71 -11.79
N ASP A 209 -25.18 -1.39 -10.85
CA ASP A 209 -24.84 -0.74 -9.58
C ASP A 209 -23.97 -1.62 -8.68
N MET A 210 -24.25 -2.94 -8.62
CA MET A 210 -23.38 -3.88 -7.91
C MET A 210 -22.01 -4.00 -8.58
N LYS A 211 -21.93 -3.99 -9.93
CA LYS A 211 -20.64 -3.94 -10.65
C LYS A 211 -19.86 -2.69 -10.25
N TYR A 212 -20.50 -1.51 -10.28
CA TYR A 212 -19.87 -0.26 -9.85
C TYR A 212 -19.44 -0.29 -8.38
N LYS A 213 -20.27 -0.81 -7.47
CA LYS A 213 -19.97 -0.92 -6.04
C LYS A 213 -18.75 -1.82 -5.78
N LEU A 214 -18.66 -2.98 -6.43
CA LEU A 214 -17.49 -3.86 -6.34
C LEU A 214 -16.22 -3.16 -6.87
N ILE A 215 -16.31 -2.48 -8.02
CA ILE A 215 -15.18 -1.75 -8.62
C ILE A 215 -14.71 -0.59 -7.73
N GLN A 216 -15.65 0.12 -7.09
CA GLN A 216 -15.36 1.17 -6.12
C GLN A 216 -14.67 0.58 -4.87
N MET A 217 -15.26 -0.44 -4.25
CA MET A 217 -14.74 -1.09 -3.05
C MET A 217 -13.34 -1.68 -3.26
N MET A 218 -13.06 -2.24 -4.44
CA MET A 218 -11.74 -2.74 -4.83
C MET A 218 -10.63 -1.67 -4.70
N LEU A 219 -10.94 -0.40 -4.91
CA LEU A 219 -9.98 0.70 -4.81
C LEU A 219 -10.02 1.46 -3.50
N SER A 220 -11.22 1.87 -3.08
CA SER A 220 -11.41 2.97 -2.14
C SER A 220 -12.06 2.54 -0.83
N ASP A 221 -12.28 1.24 -0.61
CA ASP A 221 -12.61 0.76 0.72
C ASP A 221 -11.40 0.98 1.64
N TRP A 222 -11.66 1.35 2.90
CA TRP A 222 -10.61 1.61 3.88
C TRP A 222 -9.85 0.33 4.25
N SER A 223 -10.55 -0.81 4.32
CA SER A 223 -9.95 -2.11 4.65
C SER A 223 -9.22 -2.70 3.44
N LYS A 224 -7.95 -3.08 3.64
CA LYS A 224 -7.14 -3.75 2.61
C LYS A 224 -7.72 -5.11 2.22
N GLU A 225 -8.35 -5.77 3.19
CA GLU A 225 -8.99 -7.08 3.08
C GLU A 225 -10.26 -6.98 2.24
N VAL A 226 -11.07 -5.92 2.41
CA VAL A 226 -12.21 -5.64 1.54
C VAL A 226 -11.75 -5.32 0.11
N ARG A 227 -10.72 -4.47 -0.06
CA ARG A 227 -10.15 -4.17 -1.38
C ARG A 227 -9.72 -5.45 -2.11
N HIS A 228 -9.06 -6.38 -1.41
CA HIS A 228 -8.64 -7.67 -1.95
C HIS A 228 -9.82 -8.59 -2.29
N ALA A 229 -10.82 -8.71 -1.41
CA ALA A 229 -12.02 -9.52 -1.66
C ALA A 229 -12.83 -9.00 -2.86
N ALA A 230 -12.99 -7.68 -2.97
CA ALA A 230 -13.65 -7.05 -4.11
C ALA A 230 -12.85 -7.24 -5.42
N ALA A 231 -11.51 -7.13 -5.39
CA ALA A 231 -10.65 -7.45 -6.54
C ALA A 231 -10.84 -8.90 -7.00
N GLN A 232 -10.87 -9.86 -6.06
CA GLN A 232 -11.09 -11.27 -6.36
C GLN A 232 -12.48 -11.52 -6.96
N ALA A 233 -13.52 -10.85 -6.47
CA ALA A 233 -14.87 -10.91 -7.03
C ALA A 233 -14.91 -10.37 -8.46
N VAL A 234 -14.39 -9.16 -8.71
CA VAL A 234 -14.30 -8.52 -10.04
C VAL A 234 -13.57 -9.43 -11.05
N GLY A 235 -12.46 -10.05 -10.61
CA GLY A 235 -11.69 -10.99 -11.42
C GLY A 235 -12.44 -12.29 -11.75
N ARG A 236 -12.99 -12.97 -10.73
CA ARG A 236 -13.74 -14.22 -10.91
C ARG A 236 -15.01 -14.04 -11.75
N MET A 237 -15.71 -12.93 -11.58
CA MET A 237 -16.91 -12.58 -12.35
C MET A 237 -16.58 -11.98 -13.74
N LYS A 238 -15.29 -11.87 -14.11
CA LYS A 238 -14.78 -11.46 -15.43
C LYS A 238 -15.20 -10.05 -15.89
N PHE A 239 -15.46 -9.13 -14.97
CA PHE A 239 -15.92 -7.76 -15.28
C PHE A 239 -14.84 -6.83 -15.87
N GLY A 240 -13.71 -7.35 -16.37
CA GLY A 240 -12.61 -6.53 -16.91
C GLY A 240 -13.03 -5.65 -18.10
N LYS A 241 -14.00 -6.11 -18.92
CA LYS A 241 -14.56 -5.31 -20.02
C LYS A 241 -15.42 -4.15 -19.51
N GLU A 242 -16.24 -4.38 -18.49
CA GLU A 242 -17.02 -3.35 -17.82
C GLU A 242 -16.12 -2.34 -17.11
N VAL A 243 -15.14 -2.79 -16.32
CA VAL A 243 -14.11 -1.93 -15.70
C VAL A 243 -13.47 -1.01 -16.75
N TYR A 244 -13.00 -1.58 -17.86
CA TYR A 244 -12.39 -0.82 -18.94
C TYR A 244 -13.36 0.19 -19.59
N ASN A 245 -14.61 -0.20 -19.82
CA ASN A 245 -15.63 0.70 -20.36
C ASN A 245 -15.97 1.84 -19.39
N THR A 246 -16.12 1.54 -18.10
CA THR A 246 -16.32 2.50 -17.02
C THR A 246 -15.19 3.53 -16.98
N ILE A 247 -13.93 3.08 -16.99
CA ILE A 247 -12.76 3.96 -17.01
C ILE A 247 -12.82 4.86 -18.25
N ARG A 248 -13.06 4.30 -19.45
CA ARG A 248 -13.12 5.08 -20.69
C ARG A 248 -14.21 6.15 -20.67
N VAL A 249 -15.42 5.83 -20.21
CA VAL A 249 -16.54 6.78 -20.12
C VAL A 249 -16.23 7.86 -19.08
N LYS A 250 -15.87 7.47 -17.85
CA LYS A 250 -15.55 8.42 -16.78
C LYS A 250 -14.41 9.38 -17.14
N LEU A 251 -13.37 8.89 -17.82
CA LEU A 251 -12.21 9.70 -18.22
C LEU A 251 -12.52 10.71 -19.35
N SER A 252 -13.47 10.40 -20.24
CA SER A 252 -13.78 11.20 -21.44
C SER A 252 -15.02 12.07 -21.32
N GLN A 253 -16.04 11.63 -20.58
CA GLN A 253 -17.37 12.25 -20.48
C GLN A 253 -17.79 12.52 -19.02
N GLY A 254 -17.10 11.90 -18.05
CA GLY A 254 -17.43 12.05 -16.64
C GLY A 254 -17.08 13.43 -16.08
N ASN A 255 -17.71 13.76 -14.95
CA ASN A 255 -17.42 14.96 -14.18
C ASN A 255 -16.01 14.89 -13.53
N PHE A 256 -15.59 15.96 -12.83
CA PHE A 256 -14.23 16.02 -12.26
C PHE A 256 -13.94 14.94 -11.20
N GLN A 257 -14.95 14.49 -10.45
CA GLN A 257 -14.82 13.41 -9.46
C GLN A 257 -14.66 12.07 -10.18
N GLU A 258 -15.49 11.82 -11.19
CA GLU A 258 -15.42 10.61 -12.03
C GLU A 258 -14.09 10.49 -12.77
N ARG A 259 -13.52 11.60 -13.27
CA ARG A 259 -12.17 11.61 -13.87
C ARG A 259 -11.08 11.26 -12.85
N VAL A 260 -11.15 11.79 -11.63
CA VAL A 260 -10.22 11.41 -10.53
C VAL A 260 -10.35 9.93 -10.17
N GLU A 261 -11.57 9.39 -10.10
CA GLU A 261 -11.80 7.96 -9.88
C GLU A 261 -11.25 7.10 -11.02
N ALA A 262 -11.44 7.51 -12.28
CA ALA A 262 -10.91 6.81 -13.45
C ALA A 262 -9.38 6.79 -13.47
N LEU A 263 -8.73 7.89 -13.11
CA LEU A 263 -7.27 7.98 -12.97
C LEU A 263 -6.75 7.11 -11.81
N SER A 264 -7.50 7.04 -10.71
CA SER A 264 -7.20 6.16 -9.57
C SER A 264 -7.35 4.68 -9.95
N LEU A 265 -8.38 4.32 -10.75
CA LEU A 265 -8.53 2.99 -11.36
C LEU A 265 -7.35 2.64 -12.26
N ILE A 266 -6.97 3.57 -13.14
CA ILE A 266 -5.85 3.40 -14.08
C ILE A 266 -4.53 3.11 -13.34
N GLY A 267 -4.19 3.91 -12.32
CA GLY A 267 -2.97 3.71 -11.51
C GLY A 267 -3.02 2.45 -10.63
N GLY A 268 -4.16 2.18 -9.99
CA GLY A 268 -4.32 1.02 -9.10
C GLY A 268 -4.37 -0.33 -9.83
N LEU A 269 -4.95 -0.37 -11.03
CA LEU A 269 -5.04 -1.57 -11.87
C LEU A 269 -3.86 -1.75 -12.83
N GLN A 270 -2.91 -0.80 -12.84
CA GLN A 270 -1.80 -0.76 -13.79
C GLN A 270 -2.25 -0.83 -15.26
N LEU A 271 -3.36 -0.14 -15.58
CA LEU A 271 -4.09 -0.31 -16.84
C LEU A 271 -3.95 0.93 -17.74
N MET A 272 -3.06 0.84 -18.74
CA MET A 272 -2.96 1.81 -19.83
C MET A 272 -3.12 1.12 -21.19
N THR A 273 -3.88 1.74 -22.09
CA THR A 273 -4.03 1.27 -23.48
C THR A 273 -4.03 2.46 -24.44
N ALA A 274 -3.68 2.23 -25.70
CA ALA A 274 -3.68 3.28 -26.74
C ALA A 274 -5.05 3.98 -26.92
N ARG A 275 -6.16 3.33 -26.52
CA ARG A 275 -7.52 3.91 -26.54
C ARG A 275 -7.87 4.74 -25.31
N LEU A 276 -7.14 4.59 -24.20
CA LEU A 276 -7.27 5.44 -23.00
C LEU A 276 -6.30 6.63 -23.06
N LEU A 277 -5.15 6.47 -23.71
CA LEU A 277 -4.08 7.46 -23.74
C LEU A 277 -4.53 8.89 -24.16
N PRO A 278 -5.38 9.11 -25.19
CA PRO A 278 -5.81 10.47 -25.53
C PRO A 278 -6.61 11.16 -24.42
N SER A 279 -7.56 10.45 -23.79
CA SER A 279 -8.34 11.00 -22.67
C SER A 279 -7.49 11.15 -21.40
N PHE A 280 -6.48 10.29 -21.21
CA PHE A 280 -5.50 10.41 -20.13
C PHE A 280 -4.63 11.65 -20.30
N LEU A 281 -4.13 11.93 -21.51
CA LEU A 281 -3.34 13.11 -21.82
C LEU A 281 -4.12 14.41 -21.57
N ASN A 282 -5.41 14.44 -21.94
CA ASN A 282 -6.27 15.59 -21.67
C ASN A 282 -6.39 15.91 -20.16
N CYS A 283 -6.23 14.93 -19.28
CA CYS A 283 -6.32 15.13 -17.83
C CYS A 283 -5.15 15.94 -17.25
N PHE A 284 -4.01 16.06 -17.95
CA PHE A 284 -2.92 16.97 -17.54
C PHE A 284 -3.24 18.44 -17.81
N SER A 285 -4.21 18.75 -18.67
CA SER A 285 -4.65 20.12 -18.96
C SER A 285 -6.06 20.42 -18.45
N ASP A 286 -6.55 19.61 -17.51
CA ASP A 286 -7.89 19.75 -16.94
C ASP A 286 -8.04 21.03 -16.10
N ASN A 287 -9.19 21.69 -16.17
CA ASN A 287 -9.52 22.87 -15.36
C ASN A 287 -9.38 22.59 -13.85
N PHE A 288 -9.70 21.38 -13.39
CA PHE A 288 -9.70 21.02 -11.98
C PHE A 288 -8.33 20.49 -11.53
N MET A 289 -7.73 21.18 -10.55
CA MET A 289 -6.51 20.76 -9.83
C MET A 289 -6.52 19.28 -9.43
N ALA A 290 -7.67 18.78 -8.95
CA ALA A 290 -7.80 17.40 -8.48
C ALA A 290 -7.54 16.37 -9.61
N VAL A 291 -8.00 16.66 -10.82
CA VAL A 291 -7.80 15.80 -12.00
C VAL A 291 -6.34 15.82 -12.44
N ARG A 292 -5.72 17.01 -12.54
CA ARG A 292 -4.29 17.14 -12.91
C ARG A 292 -3.39 16.43 -11.91
N ARG A 293 -3.66 16.54 -10.59
CA ARG A 293 -2.98 15.79 -9.53
C ARG A 293 -3.12 14.28 -9.74
N ALA A 294 -4.34 13.79 -9.98
CA ALA A 294 -4.60 12.37 -10.19
C ALA A 294 -3.90 11.85 -11.46
N ALA A 295 -3.77 12.66 -12.51
CA ALA A 295 -3.05 12.31 -13.73
C ALA A 295 -1.53 12.14 -13.46
N CYS A 296 -0.91 13.05 -12.71
CA CYS A 296 0.48 12.91 -12.29
C CYS A 296 0.71 11.64 -11.45
N LEU A 297 -0.14 11.41 -10.44
CA LEU A 297 -0.05 10.21 -9.59
C LEU A 297 -0.21 8.91 -10.40
N ALA A 298 -1.17 8.87 -11.32
CA ALA A 298 -1.39 7.72 -12.21
C ALA A 298 -0.20 7.50 -13.16
N ALA A 299 0.39 8.56 -13.72
CA ALA A 299 1.56 8.45 -14.61
C ALA A 299 2.80 7.92 -13.88
N GLY A 300 3.06 8.42 -12.67
CA GLY A 300 4.14 7.93 -11.81
C GLY A 300 3.91 6.48 -11.36
N ALA A 301 2.68 6.13 -10.98
CA ALA A 301 2.31 4.76 -10.59
C ALA A 301 2.45 3.76 -11.75
N LEU A 302 2.16 4.17 -12.99
CA LEU A 302 2.30 3.35 -14.19
C LEU A 302 3.70 3.35 -14.83
N GLN A 303 4.58 4.25 -14.39
CA GLN A 303 5.91 4.47 -14.96
C GLN A 303 5.87 4.70 -16.50
N ILE A 304 4.88 5.45 -17.01
CA ILE A 304 4.71 5.65 -18.46
C ILE A 304 5.89 6.45 -19.04
N ARG A 305 6.63 5.81 -19.95
CA ARG A 305 7.75 6.41 -20.73
C ARG A 305 7.33 6.94 -22.11
N ASP A 306 6.03 7.11 -22.33
CA ASP A 306 5.51 7.73 -23.55
C ASP A 306 5.89 9.21 -23.62
N LYS A 307 6.39 9.65 -24.78
CA LYS A 307 6.89 11.01 -24.96
C LYS A 307 5.81 12.07 -24.67
N MET A 308 4.55 11.84 -25.07
CA MET A 308 3.48 12.82 -24.85
C MET A 308 3.17 12.97 -23.36
N VAL A 309 3.24 11.88 -22.58
CA VAL A 309 3.07 11.93 -21.12
C VAL A 309 4.22 12.69 -20.46
N LEU A 310 5.46 12.46 -20.88
CA LEU A 310 6.64 13.20 -20.39
C LEU A 310 6.55 14.70 -20.72
N ASP A 311 6.19 15.04 -21.96
CA ASP A 311 6.02 16.43 -22.40
C ASP A 311 4.89 17.13 -21.62
N CYS A 312 3.78 16.43 -21.33
CA CYS A 312 2.71 16.92 -20.44
C CYS A 312 3.19 17.18 -19.01
N LEU A 313 3.96 16.27 -18.42
CA LEU A 313 4.51 16.43 -17.07
C LEU A 313 5.50 17.59 -17.00
N LEU A 314 6.41 17.72 -17.97
CA LEU A 314 7.36 18.84 -18.06
C LEU A 314 6.64 20.18 -18.21
N ASN A 315 5.59 20.23 -19.04
CA ASN A 315 4.74 21.42 -19.20
C ASN A 315 4.08 21.84 -17.88
N LEU A 316 3.52 20.88 -17.13
CA LEU A 316 2.93 21.14 -15.81
C LEU A 316 3.92 21.76 -14.83
N ILE A 317 5.17 21.30 -14.78
CA ILE A 317 6.18 21.87 -13.87
C ILE A 317 6.49 23.33 -14.25
N GLN A 318 6.56 23.64 -15.55
CA GLN A 318 6.88 24.99 -16.02
C GLN A 318 5.70 25.98 -15.95
N ARG A 319 4.45 25.51 -16.08
CA ARG A 319 3.29 26.38 -16.37
C ARG A 319 2.11 26.27 -15.41
N ASP A 320 2.05 25.28 -14.53
CA ASP A 320 0.91 25.17 -13.62
C ASP A 320 0.96 26.25 -12.52
N PRO A 321 -0.07 27.11 -12.38
CA PRO A 321 -0.08 28.16 -11.36
C PRO A 321 0.02 27.60 -9.94
N TYR A 322 -0.45 26.38 -9.70
CA TYR A 322 -0.45 25.77 -8.37
C TYR A 322 0.81 24.93 -8.14
N TRP A 323 1.65 25.40 -7.21
CA TRP A 323 2.88 24.72 -6.79
C TRP A 323 2.67 23.23 -6.44
N LYS A 324 1.51 22.86 -5.89
CA LYS A 324 1.19 21.46 -5.57
C LYS A 324 1.21 20.56 -6.82
N ILE A 325 0.72 21.05 -7.96
CA ILE A 325 0.74 20.28 -9.21
C ILE A 325 2.15 20.18 -9.76
N ARG A 326 2.93 21.27 -9.70
CA ARG A 326 4.37 21.26 -10.06
C ARG A 326 5.14 20.21 -9.27
N ALA A 327 4.93 20.14 -7.95
CA ALA A 327 5.50 19.10 -7.10
C ALA A 327 5.04 17.68 -7.50
N PHE A 328 3.74 17.42 -7.72
CA PHE A 328 3.26 16.10 -8.16
C PHE A 328 3.78 15.70 -9.56
N ALA A 329 3.99 16.65 -10.46
CA ALA A 329 4.57 16.38 -11.78
C ALA A 329 6.07 16.04 -11.70
N ILE A 330 6.82 16.73 -10.83
CA ILE A 330 8.21 16.38 -10.47
C ILE A 330 8.26 14.97 -9.89
N GLN A 331 7.44 14.67 -8.88
CA GLN A 331 7.34 13.34 -8.26
C GLN A 331 7.06 12.24 -9.31
N ALA A 332 6.10 12.48 -10.21
CA ALA A 332 5.76 11.52 -11.26
C ALA A 332 6.96 11.22 -12.17
N LEU A 333 7.74 12.23 -12.58
CA LEU A 333 8.95 12.04 -13.39
C LEU A 333 10.05 11.30 -12.62
N GLY A 334 10.23 11.58 -11.32
CA GLY A 334 11.10 10.81 -10.44
C GLY A 334 10.72 9.33 -10.38
N HIS A 335 9.42 9.01 -10.27
CA HIS A 335 8.90 7.64 -10.25
C HIS A 335 9.00 6.92 -11.62
N ILE A 336 8.89 7.63 -12.75
CA ILE A 336 9.04 7.06 -14.11
C ILE A 336 10.49 6.63 -14.40
N GLY A 337 11.47 7.27 -13.75
CA GLY A 337 12.88 6.90 -13.83
C GLY A 337 13.59 7.33 -15.12
N GLN A 338 12.96 8.16 -15.96
CA GLN A 338 13.52 8.55 -17.26
C GLN A 338 14.25 9.90 -17.19
N VAL A 339 15.58 9.83 -17.07
CA VAL A 339 16.46 11.00 -17.09
C VAL A 339 16.53 11.62 -18.49
N SER A 340 16.44 12.94 -18.55
CA SER A 340 16.77 13.75 -19.73
C SER A 340 17.55 15.00 -19.31
N PRO A 341 18.32 15.64 -20.23
CA PRO A 341 18.99 16.91 -19.94
C PRO A 341 18.01 18.00 -19.50
N GLN A 342 16.88 18.11 -20.22
CA GLN A 342 15.79 19.05 -19.90
C GLN A 342 15.22 18.82 -18.50
N LEU A 343 14.99 17.56 -18.09
CA LEU A 343 14.53 17.24 -16.73
C LEU A 343 15.60 17.60 -15.70
N THR A 344 16.87 17.30 -15.98
CA THR A 344 17.99 17.61 -15.07
C THR A 344 18.10 19.12 -14.84
N ASP A 345 18.12 19.91 -15.91
CA ASP A 345 18.22 21.38 -15.83
C ASP A 345 16.99 21.98 -15.12
N LEU A 346 15.80 21.43 -15.35
CA LEU A 346 14.56 21.85 -14.72
C LEU A 346 14.47 21.49 -13.22
N LEU A 347 15.00 20.33 -12.81
CA LEU A 347 15.11 19.97 -11.38
C LEU A 347 16.10 20.88 -10.65
N LEU A 348 17.26 21.17 -11.26
CA LEU A 348 18.23 22.10 -10.68
C LEU A 348 17.66 23.53 -10.63
N TRP A 349 16.98 23.98 -11.68
CA TRP A 349 16.26 25.27 -11.68
C TRP A 349 15.20 25.32 -10.58
N ALA A 350 14.38 24.28 -10.43
CA ALA A 350 13.35 24.22 -9.42
C ALA A 350 13.94 24.36 -8.00
N ILE A 351 15.06 23.69 -7.74
CA ILE A 351 15.75 23.77 -6.44
C ILE A 351 16.22 25.19 -6.10
N HIS A 352 16.69 25.98 -7.06
CA HIS A 352 17.18 27.35 -6.81
C HIS A 352 16.08 28.42 -6.82
N TYR A 353 15.11 28.31 -7.74
CA TYR A 353 14.26 29.43 -8.14
C TYR A 353 12.77 29.25 -7.85
N GLU A 354 12.30 28.06 -7.45
CA GLU A 354 10.91 27.89 -7.04
C GLU A 354 10.64 28.53 -5.68
N GLU A 355 9.61 29.38 -5.60
CA GLU A 355 9.20 30.04 -4.35
C GLU A 355 8.72 29.04 -3.29
N SER A 356 8.05 27.97 -3.72
CA SER A 356 7.42 27.01 -2.80
C SER A 356 8.41 25.95 -2.31
N PRO A 357 8.63 25.82 -0.98
CA PRO A 357 9.52 24.80 -0.43
C PRO A 357 9.04 23.38 -0.72
N GLY A 358 7.74 23.17 -0.96
CA GLY A 358 7.21 21.87 -1.35
C GLY A 358 7.64 21.41 -2.75
N VAL A 359 7.91 22.36 -3.67
CA VAL A 359 8.42 22.04 -5.01
C VAL A 359 9.92 21.77 -4.95
N ARG A 360 10.67 22.59 -4.21
CA ARG A 360 12.11 22.38 -3.96
C ARG A 360 12.39 21.03 -3.28
N LEU A 361 11.61 20.69 -2.25
CA LEU A 361 11.67 19.40 -1.56
C LEU A 361 11.49 18.22 -2.52
N GLU A 362 10.48 18.28 -3.39
CA GLU A 362 10.17 17.19 -4.30
C GLU A 362 11.17 17.10 -5.46
N ALA A 363 11.78 18.22 -5.85
CA ALA A 363 12.92 18.24 -6.77
C ALA A 363 14.14 17.53 -6.14
N CYS A 364 14.50 17.85 -4.88
CA CYS A 364 15.56 17.13 -4.16
C CYS A 364 15.31 15.62 -4.09
N ARG A 365 14.07 15.21 -3.79
CA ARG A 365 13.64 13.79 -3.76
C ARG A 365 13.71 13.13 -5.13
N SER A 366 13.37 13.85 -6.20
CA SER A 366 13.41 13.32 -7.56
C SER A 366 14.84 13.19 -8.09
N ILE A 367 15.74 14.12 -7.75
CA ILE A 367 17.19 13.97 -8.04
C ILE A 367 17.75 12.72 -7.34
N LEU A 368 17.35 12.47 -6.08
CA LEU A 368 17.68 11.24 -5.34
C LEU A 368 17.11 9.98 -6.01
N ALA A 369 15.83 9.97 -6.37
CA ALA A 369 15.16 8.82 -6.98
C ALA A 369 15.70 8.46 -8.38
N LEU A 370 16.21 9.47 -9.10
CA LEU A 370 16.82 9.33 -10.43
C LEU A 370 18.34 9.04 -10.40
N ASP A 371 18.96 8.97 -9.21
CA ASP A 371 20.42 8.87 -8.99
C ASP A 371 21.22 9.87 -9.86
N LEU A 372 20.78 11.13 -9.87
CA LEU A 372 21.45 12.17 -10.65
C LEU A 372 22.74 12.62 -9.95
N GLN A 373 23.87 12.36 -10.61
CA GLN A 373 25.21 12.67 -10.13
C GLN A 373 25.91 13.72 -11.01
N GLY A 374 26.86 14.45 -10.44
CA GLY A 374 27.74 15.36 -11.16
C GLY A 374 28.06 16.64 -10.38
N ASP A 375 29.07 17.38 -10.85
CA ASP A 375 29.52 18.59 -10.14
C ASP A 375 28.42 19.67 -10.09
N ARG A 376 27.66 19.90 -11.17
CA ARG A 376 26.49 20.82 -11.14
C ARG A 376 25.46 20.48 -10.06
N VAL A 377 25.21 19.18 -9.85
CA VAL A 377 24.25 18.68 -8.86
C VAL A 377 24.78 18.92 -7.45
N ARG A 378 26.06 18.58 -7.22
CA ARG A 378 26.79 18.85 -5.97
C ARG A 378 26.79 20.33 -5.62
N ASP A 379 27.14 21.19 -6.57
CA ASP A 379 27.24 22.63 -6.37
C ASP A 379 25.87 23.24 -6.05
N THR A 380 24.81 22.81 -6.76
CA THR A 380 23.43 23.18 -6.44
C THR A 380 23.02 22.80 -5.02
N PHE A 381 23.36 21.59 -4.54
CA PHE A 381 23.06 21.22 -3.15
C PHE A 381 23.88 21.99 -2.12
N LEU A 382 25.13 22.38 -2.44
CA LEU A 382 25.93 23.24 -1.57
C LEU A 382 25.28 24.63 -1.43
N ASP A 383 24.82 25.22 -2.53
CA ASP A 383 24.12 26.51 -2.52
C ASP A 383 22.81 26.44 -1.72
N VAL A 384 22.03 25.36 -1.88
CA VAL A 384 20.81 25.12 -1.07
C VAL A 384 21.13 25.08 0.42
N LEU A 385 22.18 24.36 0.84
CA LEU A 385 22.56 24.26 2.24
C LEU A 385 23.01 25.61 2.85
N LEU A 386 23.39 26.57 2.00
CA LEU A 386 23.80 27.93 2.41
C LEU A 386 22.65 28.96 2.37
N LEU A 387 21.67 28.79 1.48
CA LEU A 387 20.65 29.80 1.17
C LEU A 387 19.22 29.40 1.60
N GLU A 388 18.95 28.11 1.81
CA GLU A 388 17.62 27.60 2.17
C GLU A 388 17.30 27.84 3.65
N ASN A 389 16.09 28.33 3.91
CA ASN A 389 15.60 28.60 5.25
C ASN A 389 14.58 27.54 5.73
N HIS A 390 14.04 26.71 4.84
CA HIS A 390 13.03 25.72 5.17
C HIS A 390 13.64 24.39 5.63
N GLU A 391 13.48 24.07 6.92
CA GLU A 391 14.08 22.89 7.58
C GLU A 391 13.88 21.58 6.82
N ALA A 392 12.68 21.31 6.29
CA ALA A 392 12.44 20.06 5.55
C ALA A 392 13.26 19.96 4.25
N VAL A 393 13.53 21.08 3.57
CA VAL A 393 14.35 21.10 2.35
C VAL A 393 15.83 20.92 2.74
N LEU A 394 16.29 21.63 3.77
CA LEU A 394 17.63 21.44 4.35
C LEU A 394 17.89 19.98 4.75
N LYS A 395 16.95 19.33 5.45
CA LYS A 395 17.08 17.92 5.88
C LYS A 395 17.33 16.98 4.70
N HIS A 396 16.58 17.14 3.61
CA HIS A 396 16.79 16.35 2.39
C HIS A 396 18.07 16.74 1.64
N GLY A 397 18.45 18.02 1.66
CA GLY A 397 19.74 18.50 1.15
C GLY A 397 20.93 17.88 1.90
N TYR A 398 20.89 17.82 3.23
CA TYR A 398 21.91 17.16 4.06
C TYR A 398 21.97 15.64 3.79
N GLN A 399 20.82 14.97 3.65
CA GLN A 399 20.79 13.55 3.29
C GLN A 399 21.44 13.29 1.93
N MET A 400 21.12 14.10 0.91
CA MET A 400 21.74 13.97 -0.40
C MET A 400 23.23 14.32 -0.38
N GLN A 401 23.64 15.36 0.35
CA GLN A 401 25.06 15.70 0.50
C GLN A 401 25.86 14.58 1.19
N ILE A 402 25.28 13.88 2.18
CA ILE A 402 25.87 12.68 2.77
C ILE A 402 25.99 11.56 1.72
N ILE A 403 24.97 11.32 0.90
CA ILE A 403 25.00 10.30 -0.16
C ILE A 403 26.07 10.63 -1.21
N ILE A 404 26.10 11.87 -1.73
CA ILE A 404 27.12 12.36 -2.69
C ILE A 404 28.53 12.30 -2.06
N TYR A 405 28.68 12.59 -0.77
CA TYR A 405 29.97 12.52 -0.07
C TYR A 405 30.44 11.07 0.13
N LEU A 406 29.53 10.16 0.52
CA LEU A 406 29.82 8.73 0.69
C LEU A 406 30.16 8.05 -0.64
N MET A 407 29.44 8.36 -1.72
CA MET A 407 29.80 7.93 -3.08
C MET A 407 31.10 8.61 -3.57
N GLY A 408 31.29 9.89 -3.20
CA GLY A 408 32.44 10.71 -3.55
C GLY A 408 33.75 10.36 -2.84
N LEU A 409 33.72 9.53 -1.78
CA LEU A 409 34.91 9.05 -1.06
C LEU A 409 35.90 8.28 -1.96
N TRP A 410 35.42 7.71 -3.07
CA TRP A 410 36.27 7.04 -4.07
C TRP A 410 36.82 7.98 -5.16
N SER A 411 36.54 9.29 -5.08
CA SER A 411 37.09 10.26 -6.04
C SER A 411 38.55 10.62 -5.71
N LYS A 412 39.46 10.33 -6.66
CA LYS A 412 40.92 10.56 -6.55
C LYS A 412 41.29 11.99 -6.08
N LYS A 413 40.45 12.97 -6.38
CA LYS A 413 40.62 14.40 -6.05
C LYS A 413 40.64 14.67 -4.54
N CYS A 414 39.80 13.97 -3.76
CA CYS A 414 39.76 14.13 -2.30
C CYS A 414 41.02 13.55 -1.65
N ALA A 415 41.44 12.36 -2.06
CA ALA A 415 42.68 11.73 -1.63
C ALA A 415 43.93 12.58 -1.94
N THR A 416 43.96 13.29 -3.07
CA THR A 416 45.06 14.22 -3.38
C THR A 416 45.04 15.49 -2.51
N ASN A 417 43.86 16.00 -2.14
CA ASN A 417 43.76 17.18 -1.28
C ASN A 417 44.18 16.88 0.16
N ILE A 418 43.76 15.75 0.72
CA ILE A 418 44.19 15.28 2.05
C ILE A 418 45.71 15.07 2.08
N ARG A 419 46.27 14.42 1.05
CA ARG A 419 47.72 14.16 0.94
C ARG A 419 48.53 15.47 0.86
N ARG A 420 48.03 16.47 0.14
CA ARG A 420 48.62 17.82 0.09
C ARG A 420 48.56 18.52 1.45
N MET A 421 47.42 18.43 2.16
CA MET A 421 47.23 19.03 3.48
C MET A 421 48.22 18.44 4.51
N ILE A 422 48.39 17.12 4.50
CA ILE A 422 49.36 16.41 5.36
C ILE A 422 50.80 16.88 5.07
N GLN A 423 51.18 17.04 3.79
CA GLN A 423 52.48 17.60 3.43
C GLN A 423 52.68 19.02 3.95
N THR A 424 51.69 19.92 3.79
CA THR A 424 51.77 21.29 4.33
C THR A 424 51.88 21.31 5.86
N LEU A 425 51.11 20.47 6.55
CA LEU A 425 51.14 20.38 8.02
C LEU A 425 52.48 19.81 8.55
N SER A 426 53.12 18.91 7.81
CA SER A 426 54.46 18.37 8.16
C SER A 426 55.59 19.40 8.12
N GLN A 427 55.38 20.59 7.54
CA GLN A 427 56.36 21.68 7.55
C GLN A 427 56.34 22.53 8.83
N LYS A 428 55.39 22.28 9.75
CA LYS A 428 55.24 23.05 10.99
C LYS A 428 56.50 22.94 11.87
N ASP A 429 57.07 21.75 12.00
CA ASP A 429 58.29 21.52 12.80
C ASP A 429 59.51 22.26 12.24
N LEU A 430 59.62 22.35 10.90
CA LEU A 430 60.70 23.09 10.24
C LEU A 430 60.59 24.61 10.47
N LEU A 431 59.37 25.14 10.50
CA LEU A 431 59.11 26.55 10.84
C LEU A 431 59.42 26.82 12.32
N THR A 432 58.98 25.94 13.22
CA THR A 432 59.28 26.03 14.67
C THR A 432 60.79 26.00 14.93
N GLN A 433 61.56 25.13 14.27
CA GLN A 433 63.03 25.12 14.38
C GLN A 433 63.67 26.43 13.86
N LYS A 434 63.16 27.03 12.78
CA LYS A 434 63.65 28.32 12.27
C LYS A 434 63.35 29.47 13.23
N ILE A 435 62.17 29.49 13.84
CA ILE A 435 61.79 30.50 14.85
C ILE A 435 62.70 30.38 16.07
N PHE A 436 62.90 29.18 16.64
CA PHE A 436 63.82 28.99 17.78
C PHE A 436 65.28 29.36 17.46
N LYS A 437 65.74 29.18 16.21
CA LYS A 437 67.05 29.70 15.77
C LYS A 437 67.09 31.23 15.77
N MET A 438 66.07 31.89 15.24
CA MET A 438 65.98 33.36 15.23
C MET A 438 65.88 33.93 16.65
N GLU A 439 65.06 33.36 17.52
CA GLU A 439 64.95 33.78 18.93
C GLU A 439 66.27 33.64 19.68
N ARG A 440 67.04 32.56 19.44
CA ARG A 440 68.37 32.38 20.03
C ARG A 440 69.37 33.45 19.56
N VAL A 441 69.30 33.86 18.29
CA VAL A 441 70.14 34.95 17.74
C VAL A 441 69.71 36.30 18.34
N ILE A 442 68.42 36.60 18.40
CA ILE A 442 67.87 37.82 19.02
C ILE A 442 68.22 37.89 20.52
N GLY A 443 68.18 36.75 21.23
CA GLY A 443 68.60 36.63 22.62
C GLY A 443 70.07 37.01 22.81
N LYS A 444 70.99 36.39 22.03
CA LYS A 444 72.41 36.74 22.03
C LYS A 444 72.65 38.22 21.71
N MET A 445 71.94 38.75 20.71
CA MET A 445 72.03 40.15 20.32
C MET A 445 71.61 41.09 21.47
N LYS A 446 70.51 40.78 22.17
CA LYS A 446 70.06 41.56 23.35
C LYS A 446 71.05 41.48 24.51
N GLU A 447 71.64 40.32 24.77
CA GLU A 447 72.59 40.13 25.87
C GLU A 447 73.90 40.89 25.63
N GLU A 448 74.43 40.87 24.41
CA GLU A 448 75.60 41.66 24.00
C GLU A 448 75.28 43.16 23.89
N THR A 449 74.08 43.54 23.45
CA THR A 449 73.67 44.96 23.45
C THR A 449 73.61 45.54 24.88
N LYS A 450 73.18 44.76 25.88
CA LYS A 450 73.29 45.17 27.30
C LYS A 450 74.74 45.38 27.74
N ARG A 451 75.69 44.60 27.21
CA ARG A 451 77.13 44.75 27.48
C ARG A 451 77.74 45.98 26.80
N VAL A 452 77.17 46.45 25.68
CA VAL A 452 77.59 47.67 24.98
C VAL A 452 77.04 48.95 25.65
N TYR A 453 75.87 48.88 26.30
CA TYR A 453 75.22 50.03 26.94
C TYR A 453 75.44 50.15 28.47
N LEU A 454 76.13 49.19 29.09
CA LEU A 454 76.69 49.36 30.43
C LEU A 454 78.12 49.91 30.32
N GLN A 455 78.45 50.93 31.12
CA GLN A 455 79.74 51.62 31.02
C GLN A 455 80.94 50.66 31.19
N PRO A 456 82.04 50.87 30.43
CA PRO A 456 83.30 50.19 30.73
C PRO A 456 83.85 50.71 32.07
N LYS A 457 84.34 49.80 32.92
CA LYS A 457 85.38 50.19 33.88
C LYS A 457 86.62 50.61 33.10
N GLU A 458 87.37 51.58 33.62
CA GLU A 458 88.47 52.25 32.92
C GLU A 458 89.47 51.26 32.28
N GLY A 459 89.85 51.52 31.02
CA GLY A 459 91.04 50.92 30.41
C GLY A 459 90.85 50.04 29.16
N GLN A 460 89.63 49.69 28.74
CA GLN A 460 89.42 48.88 27.52
C GLN A 460 88.69 49.63 26.40
N LYS A 461 89.21 49.53 25.16
CA LYS A 461 88.63 50.17 23.97
C LYS A 461 87.29 49.52 23.59
N PRO A 462 86.24 50.29 23.30
CA PRO A 462 84.96 49.72 22.85
C PRO A 462 85.10 49.09 21.46
N LEU A 463 84.71 47.82 21.34
CA LEU A 463 84.54 47.15 20.05
C LEU A 463 83.41 47.85 19.27
N LYS A 464 83.70 48.29 18.04
CA LYS A 464 82.70 48.97 17.21
C LYS A 464 81.61 47.98 16.79
N LEU A 465 80.35 48.38 16.97
CA LEU A 465 79.13 47.61 16.66
C LEU A 465 79.16 46.94 15.27
N HIS A 466 79.76 47.63 14.29
CA HIS A 466 79.91 47.16 12.90
C HIS A 466 80.66 45.83 12.78
N THR A 467 81.77 45.68 13.50
CA THR A 467 82.62 44.47 13.46
C THR A 467 81.86 43.24 14.00
N PHE A 468 81.12 43.41 15.10
CA PHE A 468 80.31 42.36 15.69
C PHE A 468 79.15 41.90 14.77
N LEU A 469 78.49 42.85 14.09
CA LEU A 469 77.42 42.55 13.13
C LEU A 469 77.93 41.77 11.92
N GLN A 470 79.15 42.02 11.45
CA GLN A 470 79.73 41.22 10.36
C GLN A 470 80.02 39.77 10.83
N GLU A 471 80.64 39.59 11.99
CA GLU A 471 80.96 38.24 12.51
C GLU A 471 79.70 37.41 12.86
N THR A 472 78.65 38.02 13.42
CA THR A 472 77.42 37.28 13.78
C THR A 472 76.60 36.83 12.58
N PHE A 473 76.64 37.55 11.46
CA PHE A 473 75.83 37.23 10.28
C PHE A 473 76.58 36.45 9.18
N HIS A 474 77.90 36.55 9.05
CA HIS A 474 78.66 35.70 8.11
C HIS A 474 78.63 34.21 8.47
N ALA A 475 78.42 33.85 9.75
CA ALA A 475 78.20 32.47 10.17
C ALA A 475 76.82 31.88 9.75
N SER A 476 76.02 32.62 8.97
CA SER A 476 74.66 32.24 8.56
C SER A 476 74.41 32.20 7.05
N GLU A 477 75.45 32.35 6.22
CA GLU A 477 75.32 32.25 4.76
C GLU A 477 74.92 30.82 4.32
N ALA A 478 73.71 30.69 3.78
CA ALA A 478 73.21 29.48 3.15
C ALA A 478 73.50 29.49 1.63
N PRO A 479 73.75 28.34 0.98
CA PRO A 479 74.06 28.30 -0.44
C PRO A 479 72.90 28.76 -1.33
N HIS A 480 73.25 29.60 -2.30
CA HIS A 480 72.40 30.30 -3.26
C HIS A 480 71.37 29.46 -4.05
N THR A 481 70.34 30.16 -4.55
CA THR A 481 70.01 30.12 -5.98
C THR A 481 69.48 31.49 -6.45
N LYS A 482 69.67 31.83 -7.73
CA LYS A 482 69.55 33.19 -8.29
C LYS A 482 68.28 33.41 -9.13
N SER A 483 67.86 34.67 -9.26
CA SER A 483 67.25 35.37 -10.45
C SER A 483 66.11 34.69 -11.23
N MET A 484 65.03 35.36 -11.65
CA MET A 484 64.93 36.57 -12.50
C MET A 484 63.58 37.30 -12.19
N VAL A 485 63.52 38.61 -11.94
CA VAL A 485 63.65 39.77 -12.86
C VAL A 485 62.43 39.96 -13.79
N THR A 486 61.55 40.90 -13.37
CA THR A 486 60.74 41.93 -14.08
C THR A 486 60.00 41.59 -15.40
N GLU A 487 58.92 42.24 -15.85
CA GLU A 487 58.30 43.57 -15.61
C GLU A 487 56.75 43.45 -15.87
N SER A 488 55.85 44.45 -15.85
CA SER A 488 55.89 45.92 -15.73
C SER A 488 54.61 46.51 -15.05
N SER A 489 54.50 47.85 -15.03
CA SER A 489 53.31 48.69 -14.72
C SER A 489 52.61 49.13 -16.04
N PRO A 490 51.49 49.92 -16.09
CA PRO A 490 50.85 50.75 -15.05
C PRO A 490 49.28 50.75 -14.99
N GLY A 491 48.71 51.60 -14.10
CA GLY A 491 47.26 51.80 -13.88
C GLY A 491 46.56 52.74 -14.91
N PRO A 492 45.55 53.59 -14.55
CA PRO A 492 45.50 54.36 -13.28
C PRO A 492 44.08 54.77 -12.74
N THR A 493 44.09 55.73 -11.80
CA THR A 493 43.06 56.76 -11.49
C THR A 493 41.75 56.45 -10.73
N HIS A 494 41.77 56.83 -9.44
CA HIS A 494 40.86 57.78 -8.79
C HIS A 494 39.39 57.94 -9.24
N LYS A 495 38.47 57.85 -8.26
CA LYS A 495 37.83 59.06 -7.68
C LYS A 495 37.28 58.83 -6.27
N LYS A 496 37.25 59.91 -5.47
CA LYS A 496 36.72 59.96 -4.10
C LYS A 496 35.21 60.14 -4.14
N GLN A 497 34.46 59.59 -3.18
CA GLN A 497 33.55 60.42 -2.37
C GLN A 497 33.16 59.78 -1.02
N LYS A 498 33.10 60.63 0.01
CA LYS A 498 32.33 60.41 1.25
C LYS A 498 30.83 60.62 0.89
N SER A 499 29.79 60.31 1.67
CA SER A 499 29.62 60.38 3.13
C SER A 499 28.20 59.91 3.55
N VAL A 500 28.09 59.29 4.74
CA VAL A 500 27.16 59.65 5.85
C VAL A 500 25.63 59.34 5.77
N ILE A 501 25.23 58.41 6.65
CA ILE A 501 24.11 58.39 7.65
C ILE A 501 22.70 58.88 7.25
N THR A 502 21.70 58.00 7.51
CA THR A 502 20.37 58.17 8.19
C THR A 502 19.30 57.35 7.44
N SER A 503 18.19 56.85 7.99
CA SER A 503 17.74 56.36 9.32
C SER A 503 16.23 56.08 9.17
N GLU A 504 15.67 55.23 10.04
CA GLU A 504 14.25 55.22 10.48
C GLU A 504 13.11 54.46 9.72
N ARG A 505 12.27 53.86 10.60
CA ARG A 505 10.81 53.56 10.52
C ARG A 505 10.25 52.33 9.79
N SER A 506 10.20 51.24 10.55
CA SER A 506 8.98 50.60 11.10
C SER A 506 7.64 50.62 10.32
N ALA A 507 7.04 49.44 10.18
CA ALA A 507 5.58 49.24 10.27
C ALA A 507 5.24 47.86 10.87
N HIS A 508 4.21 47.81 11.73
CA HIS A 508 3.69 46.59 12.38
C HIS A 508 2.68 45.85 11.46
N CYS A 509 2.73 44.50 11.46
CA CYS A 509 1.69 43.52 11.85
C CYS A 509 0.18 43.75 11.52
N PRO A 510 -0.71 42.71 11.57
CA PRO A 510 -0.51 41.27 11.82
C PRO A 510 -1.25 40.32 10.83
N GLY A 511 -1.17 38.99 11.08
CA GLY A 511 -2.33 38.11 10.86
C GLY A 511 -2.22 36.97 9.83
N LYS A 512 -1.51 35.88 10.16
CA LYS A 512 -1.79 34.55 9.60
C LYS A 512 -2.42 33.66 10.68
N LYS A 513 -3.50 32.96 10.31
CA LYS A 513 -4.05 31.86 11.11
C LYS A 513 -3.38 30.58 10.65
N ASP A 514 -2.79 29.86 11.58
CA ASP A 514 -2.32 28.50 11.34
C ASP A 514 -3.51 27.56 11.17
N TYR A 515 -3.39 26.62 10.24
CA TYR A 515 -4.20 25.41 10.18
C TYR A 515 -3.26 24.24 9.91
N ASP A 516 -3.32 23.26 10.79
CA ASP A 516 -2.30 22.22 10.93
C ASP A 516 -2.05 21.38 9.68
N GLY A 517 -0.76 21.07 9.47
CA GLY A 517 -0.31 20.15 8.43
C GLY A 517 -0.61 18.69 8.78
N ALA A 518 -1.77 18.19 8.34
CA ALA A 518 -2.00 16.75 8.24
C ALA A 518 -1.18 16.17 7.07
N ILE A 519 0.03 15.70 7.37
CA ILE A 519 0.85 14.91 6.44
C ILE A 519 0.17 13.55 6.24
N TRP A 520 -0.16 13.22 4.99
CA TRP A 520 -0.64 11.90 4.61
C TRP A 520 0.09 11.38 3.36
N ILE A 521 0.67 10.18 3.53
CA ILE A 521 1.43 9.37 2.57
C ILE A 521 2.83 9.93 2.27
#